data_AF-A0A7K9BJV4-F1
#
_entry.id   AF-A0A7K9BJV4-F1
#
_cell.length_a   1.000
_cell.length_b   1.000
_cell.length_c   1.000
_cell.angle_alpha   90.00
_cell.angle_beta   90.00
_cell.angle_gamma   90.00
#
_symmetry.space_group_name_H-M   'P 1'
#
loop_
_entity.id
_entity.type
_entity.pdbx_description
1 polymer ?
#
loop_
_entity_poly.entity_id
_entity_poly.type
_entity_poly.pdbx_seq_one_letter_code
_entity_poly.pdbx_strand_id
1 'polypeptide(L)'
;PPASLLYPYGPDQRDHQTPKLDDGSSEEVSLSVPFTFYGKEYRSLYVNNNGVISFGSRVNQYTPDPFPLADGHSFVAPYWGDVDNVLGGEVFHRETTEPALLSRITRNINQYFPTITYTATWAFVATWDHVAYYGSTTDKGNTFQAVLTTDTKTSFIILNYGEIQWTSGTASGGDPDTGLGGTPAHAGFNSGNDKDYYNIPGSRTDAILNITKTSNVNVPGRWVFQVNEFKVTGVPTEEPPLPKSDDCWL
;
A
#
# COMPACT_ATOMS: atom_id res chain seq x y z
N PRO A 1 -25.13 -7.60 -5.88
CA PRO A 1 -24.22 -6.56 -5.35
C PRO A 1 -22.87 -6.61 -6.08
N PRO A 2 -22.26 -5.46 -6.43
CA PRO A 2 -20.86 -5.45 -6.83
C PRO A 2 -20.00 -6.07 -5.71
N ALA A 3 -18.97 -6.82 -6.08
CA ALA A 3 -18.07 -7.41 -5.10
C ALA A 3 -17.32 -6.31 -4.35
N SER A 4 -17.15 -6.45 -3.02
CA SER A 4 -16.39 -5.50 -2.18
C SER A 4 -15.00 -5.22 -2.76
N LEU A 5 -14.52 -3.98 -2.72
CA LEU A 5 -13.19 -3.58 -3.21
C LEU A 5 -12.07 -4.36 -2.49
N LEU A 6 -12.19 -4.50 -1.17
CA LEU A 6 -11.23 -5.23 -0.34
C LEU A 6 -11.41 -6.75 -0.51
N TYR A 7 -10.30 -7.48 -0.54
CA TYR A 7 -10.34 -8.92 -0.35
C TYR A 7 -10.66 -9.23 1.11
N PRO A 8 -11.30 -10.37 1.43
CA PRO A 8 -11.66 -10.71 2.80
C PRO A 8 -10.45 -10.62 3.74
N TYR A 9 -10.65 -10.09 4.94
CA TYR A 9 -9.64 -9.95 5.99
C TYR A 9 -10.31 -10.03 7.37
N GLY A 10 -9.50 -10.03 8.42
CA GLY A 10 -9.93 -10.01 9.80
C GLY A 10 -10.02 -11.40 10.45
N PRO A 11 -10.52 -11.48 11.69
CA PRO A 11 -10.52 -12.70 12.49
C PRO A 11 -11.27 -13.87 11.84
N ASP A 12 -12.34 -13.58 11.10
CA ASP A 12 -13.12 -14.58 10.36
C ASP A 12 -12.30 -15.27 9.26
N GLN A 13 -11.25 -14.61 8.77
CA GLN A 13 -10.29 -15.17 7.81
C GLN A 13 -9.07 -15.80 8.49
N ARG A 14 -9.06 -15.83 9.83
CA ARG A 14 -7.95 -16.29 10.68
C ARG A 14 -6.67 -15.48 10.47
N ASP A 15 -6.83 -14.19 10.22
CA ASP A 15 -5.70 -13.27 10.11
C ASP A 15 -4.98 -13.14 11.45
N HIS A 16 -3.66 -13.04 11.38
CA HIS A 16 -2.85 -12.57 12.49
C HIS A 16 -3.06 -11.06 12.66
N GLN A 17 -2.86 -10.58 13.88
CA GLN A 17 -2.87 -9.17 14.20
C GLN A 17 -1.46 -8.72 14.61
N THR A 18 -1.08 -7.51 14.22
CA THR A 18 0.08 -6.85 14.82
C THR A 18 -0.24 -6.43 16.26
N PRO A 19 0.77 -6.16 17.10
CA PRO A 19 0.52 -5.62 18.43
C PRO A 19 -0.17 -4.25 18.38
N LYS A 20 -0.95 -3.97 19.42
CA LYS A 20 -1.42 -2.62 19.76
C LYS A 20 -0.27 -1.80 20.33
N LEU A 21 0.42 -1.11 19.44
CA LEU A 21 1.62 -0.34 19.72
C LEU A 21 1.84 0.62 18.55
N ASP A 22 2.04 1.90 18.84
CA ASP A 22 2.30 2.99 17.88
C ASP A 22 3.23 2.56 16.71
N ASP A 23 4.53 2.44 16.97
CA ASP A 23 5.51 1.90 16.01
C ASP A 23 5.60 0.37 15.99
N GLY A 24 4.48 -0.30 16.20
CA GLY A 24 4.39 -1.75 16.26
C GLY A 24 4.61 -2.43 14.91
N SER A 25 5.01 -3.70 14.95
CA SER A 25 5.14 -4.53 13.76
C SER A 25 4.98 -6.00 14.11
N SER A 26 4.59 -6.82 13.13
CA SER A 26 4.55 -8.27 13.24
C SER A 26 5.92 -8.85 13.61
N GLU A 27 5.96 -10.10 14.05
CA GLU A 27 7.18 -10.92 13.94
C GLU A 27 7.56 -11.12 12.46
N GLU A 28 8.73 -11.71 12.21
CA GLU A 28 9.12 -12.11 10.85
C GLU A 28 8.16 -13.19 10.35
N VAL A 29 7.48 -12.91 9.24
CA VAL A 29 6.59 -13.87 8.60
C VAL A 29 7.38 -14.63 7.55
N SER A 30 7.67 -15.90 7.81
CA SER A 30 8.24 -16.81 6.81
C SER A 30 7.19 -17.15 5.75
N LEU A 31 7.53 -17.03 4.47
CA LEU A 31 6.63 -17.28 3.35
C LEU A 31 6.70 -18.74 2.89
N SER A 32 5.55 -19.39 2.75
CA SER A 32 5.48 -20.75 2.19
C SER A 32 5.86 -20.81 0.70
N VAL A 33 5.69 -19.70 -0.02
CA VAL A 33 6.10 -19.52 -1.42
C VAL A 33 6.92 -18.23 -1.52
N PRO A 34 8.13 -18.26 -2.09
CA PRO A 34 8.92 -17.03 -2.29
C PRO A 34 8.17 -16.00 -3.13
N PHE A 35 8.27 -14.74 -2.74
CA PHE A 35 7.73 -13.62 -3.51
C PHE A 35 8.87 -12.93 -4.24
N THR A 36 8.74 -12.76 -5.56
CA THR A 36 9.74 -12.09 -6.38
C THR A 36 9.39 -10.62 -6.54
N PHE A 37 10.26 -9.75 -6.07
CA PHE A 37 10.11 -8.31 -6.15
C PHE A 37 11.36 -7.71 -6.79
N TYR A 38 11.21 -7.10 -7.96
CA TYR A 38 12.28 -6.55 -8.79
C TYR A 38 13.46 -7.51 -9.03
N GLY A 39 13.15 -8.74 -9.45
CA GLY A 39 14.16 -9.74 -9.76
C GLY A 39 14.83 -10.39 -8.54
N LYS A 40 14.48 -9.98 -7.31
CA LYS A 40 14.96 -10.59 -6.07
C LYS A 40 13.87 -11.42 -5.42
N GLU A 41 14.20 -12.65 -5.05
CA GLU A 41 13.31 -13.51 -4.27
C GLU A 41 13.40 -13.17 -2.78
N TYR A 42 12.24 -13.05 -2.14
CA TYR A 42 12.11 -12.88 -0.70
C TYR A 42 11.36 -14.07 -0.10
N ARG A 43 11.85 -14.56 1.03
CA ARG A 43 11.29 -15.70 1.76
C ARG A 43 10.68 -15.30 3.10
N SER A 44 10.77 -14.03 3.44
CA SER A 44 10.16 -13.46 4.62
C SER A 44 9.81 -12.00 4.43
N LEU A 45 8.89 -11.52 5.25
CA LEU A 45 8.46 -10.13 5.30
C LEU A 45 8.06 -9.73 6.73
N TYR A 46 7.85 -8.43 6.92
CA TYR A 46 7.26 -7.84 8.12
C TYR A 46 6.09 -6.94 7.72
N VAL A 47 5.04 -6.93 8.55
CA VAL A 47 3.93 -5.98 8.45
C VAL A 47 4.09 -4.95 9.56
N ASN A 48 4.23 -3.69 9.21
CA ASN A 48 4.44 -2.58 10.13
C ASN A 48 3.15 -1.78 10.29
N ASN A 49 2.89 -1.27 11.51
CA ASN A 49 1.67 -0.53 11.83
C ASN A 49 1.54 0.76 11.03
N ASN A 50 2.64 1.43 10.74
CA ASN A 50 2.76 2.62 9.90
C ASN A 50 2.50 2.36 8.40
N GLY A 51 1.85 1.27 8.01
CA GLY A 51 1.38 1.10 6.63
C GLY A 51 2.41 0.58 5.64
N VAL A 52 3.38 -0.21 6.10
CA VAL A 52 4.48 -0.76 5.28
C VAL A 52 4.56 -2.29 5.40
N ILE A 53 4.73 -2.96 4.26
CA ILE A 53 5.22 -4.35 4.18
C ILE A 53 6.68 -4.31 3.72
N SER A 54 7.60 -4.75 4.56
CA SER A 54 9.04 -4.75 4.25
C SER A 54 9.57 -6.17 4.07
N PHE A 55 10.55 -6.34 3.19
CA PHE A 55 11.09 -7.66 2.86
C PHE A 55 12.49 -7.85 3.43
N GLY A 56 12.70 -8.96 4.14
CA GLY A 56 14.01 -9.36 4.69
C GLY A 56 14.53 -8.54 5.88
N SER A 57 14.07 -7.30 6.08
CA SER A 57 14.37 -6.48 7.27
C SER A 57 13.21 -5.56 7.62
N ARG A 58 13.16 -5.09 8.87
CA ARG A 58 12.16 -4.13 9.35
C ARG A 58 12.45 -2.72 8.86
N VAL A 59 11.39 -1.96 8.62
CA VAL A 59 11.41 -0.49 8.49
C VAL A 59 10.87 0.08 9.81
N ASN A 60 11.61 1.01 10.43
CA ASN A 60 11.31 1.57 11.76
C ASN A 60 10.90 3.04 11.71
N GLN A 61 10.92 3.66 10.53
CA GLN A 61 10.60 5.06 10.32
C GLN A 61 9.08 5.27 10.28
N TYR A 62 8.59 6.29 11.01
CA TYR A 62 7.17 6.64 11.08
C TYR A 62 6.80 7.79 10.14
N THR A 63 7.64 8.83 10.05
CA THR A 63 7.49 9.88 9.03
C THR A 63 8.00 9.34 7.69
N PRO A 64 7.19 9.40 6.62
CA PRO A 64 7.58 8.86 5.34
C PRO A 64 8.63 9.73 4.64
N ASP A 65 9.73 9.08 4.28
CA ASP A 65 10.77 9.67 3.42
C ASP A 65 10.35 9.67 1.93
N PRO A 66 10.90 10.58 1.10
CA PRO A 66 10.69 10.52 -0.34
C PRO A 66 11.37 9.27 -0.93
N PHE A 67 10.78 8.73 -2.00
CA PHE A 67 11.39 7.67 -2.77
C PHE A 67 12.26 8.27 -3.88
N PRO A 68 13.37 7.60 -4.27
CA PRO A 68 13.84 6.33 -3.73
C PRO A 68 14.42 6.49 -2.33
N LEU A 69 14.10 5.53 -1.46
CA LEU A 69 14.77 5.42 -0.16
C LEU A 69 16.06 4.67 -0.36
N ALA A 70 17.17 5.40 -0.27
CA ALA A 70 18.51 4.86 -0.49
C ALA A 70 19.11 4.22 0.77
N ASP A 71 18.30 3.46 1.49
CA ASP A 71 18.64 2.78 2.74
C ASP A 71 18.75 1.25 2.57
N GLY A 72 18.59 0.76 1.34
CA GLY A 72 18.65 -0.66 1.00
C GLY A 72 17.36 -1.44 1.30
N HIS A 73 16.32 -0.80 1.82
CA HIS A 73 15.08 -1.48 2.16
C HIS A 73 14.15 -1.64 0.97
N SER A 74 13.79 -2.89 0.71
CA SER A 74 12.74 -3.24 -0.25
C SER A 74 11.41 -3.34 0.47
N PHE A 75 10.42 -2.57 0.07
CA PHE A 75 9.12 -2.57 0.72
C PHE A 75 7.99 -2.09 -0.18
N VAL A 76 6.77 -2.42 0.25
CA VAL A 76 5.50 -1.96 -0.32
C VAL A 76 4.82 -1.09 0.73
N ALA A 77 4.50 0.15 0.37
CA ALA A 77 3.81 1.10 1.21
C ALA A 77 2.42 1.36 0.62
N PRO A 78 1.39 0.56 0.95
CA PRO A 78 0.02 0.91 0.55
C PRO A 78 -0.33 2.33 1.02
N TYR A 79 0.03 2.69 2.25
CA TYR A 79 -0.18 4.02 2.82
C TYR A 79 0.75 4.23 4.03
N TRP A 80 1.98 4.66 3.78
CA TRP A 80 2.97 4.87 4.83
C TRP A 80 2.77 6.22 5.52
N GLY A 81 2.28 6.18 6.75
CA GLY A 81 2.14 7.33 7.62
C GLY A 81 2.22 6.91 9.08
N ASP A 82 2.31 7.90 9.95
CA ASP A 82 2.46 7.77 11.40
C ASP A 82 1.14 7.26 12.02
N VAL A 83 0.96 5.94 12.01
CA VAL A 83 -0.26 5.23 12.43
C VAL A 83 -0.12 4.86 13.91
N ASP A 84 -1.14 5.18 14.70
CA ASP A 84 -1.23 4.70 16.08
C ASP A 84 -2.45 3.81 16.25
N ASN A 85 -2.25 2.50 16.13
CA ASN A 85 -3.31 1.52 16.29
C ASN A 85 -3.76 1.32 17.77
N VAL A 86 -3.05 1.93 18.74
CA VAL A 86 -3.50 2.01 20.14
C VAL A 86 -4.68 2.98 20.25
N LEU A 87 -4.66 4.07 19.48
CA LEU A 87 -5.72 5.07 19.45
C LEU A 87 -6.94 4.61 18.64
N GLY A 88 -6.74 3.78 17.62
CA GLY A 88 -7.86 3.22 16.85
C GLY A 88 -7.45 2.28 15.73
N GLY A 89 -8.31 1.33 15.42
CA GLY A 89 -8.17 0.41 14.28
C GLY A 89 -7.22 -0.77 14.51
N GLU A 90 -7.19 -1.70 13.56
CA GLU A 90 -6.46 -2.95 13.65
C GLU A 90 -5.60 -3.17 12.40
N VAL A 91 -4.50 -3.92 12.53
CA VAL A 91 -3.71 -4.35 11.37
C VAL A 91 -3.73 -5.88 11.30
N PHE A 92 -4.33 -6.39 10.24
CA PHE A 92 -4.53 -7.80 9.98
C PHE A 92 -3.61 -8.30 8.87
N HIS A 93 -3.07 -9.51 8.99
CA HIS A 93 -2.33 -10.12 7.90
C HIS A 93 -2.38 -11.65 7.86
N ARG A 94 -2.25 -12.22 6.65
CA ARG A 94 -2.04 -13.66 6.45
C ARG A 94 -1.41 -13.94 5.10
N GLU A 95 -0.67 -15.04 5.01
CA GLU A 95 -0.52 -15.74 3.73
C GLU A 95 -1.72 -16.67 3.49
N THR A 96 -1.99 -16.99 2.23
CA THR A 96 -3.12 -17.83 1.86
C THR A 96 -2.91 -18.57 0.54
N THR A 97 -3.34 -19.82 0.53
CA THR A 97 -3.48 -20.66 -0.67
C THR A 97 -4.95 -21.05 -0.90
N GLU A 98 -5.90 -20.34 -0.27
CA GLU A 98 -7.33 -20.65 -0.30
C GLU A 98 -7.90 -20.54 -1.73
N PRO A 99 -8.45 -21.62 -2.32
CA PRO A 99 -8.83 -21.65 -3.73
C PRO A 99 -9.83 -20.56 -4.15
N ALA A 100 -10.78 -20.22 -3.27
CA ALA A 100 -11.80 -19.21 -3.55
C ALA A 100 -11.18 -17.80 -3.73
N LEU A 101 -10.24 -17.45 -2.87
CA LEU A 101 -9.55 -16.16 -2.94
C LEU A 101 -8.56 -16.12 -4.10
N LEU A 102 -7.76 -17.17 -4.30
CA LEU A 102 -6.82 -17.26 -5.43
C LEU A 102 -7.55 -17.21 -6.78
N SER A 103 -8.71 -17.86 -6.90
CA SER A 103 -9.55 -17.79 -8.11
C SER A 103 -10.06 -16.37 -8.36
N ARG A 104 -10.42 -15.64 -7.30
CA ARG A 104 -10.86 -14.24 -7.40
C ARG A 104 -9.71 -13.32 -7.83
N ILE A 105 -8.53 -13.48 -7.23
CA ILE A 105 -7.32 -12.73 -7.60
C ILE A 105 -6.96 -13.02 -9.06
N THR A 106 -6.95 -14.29 -9.46
CA THR A 106 -6.67 -14.72 -10.84
C THR A 106 -7.60 -14.05 -11.85
N ARG A 107 -8.91 -14.05 -11.59
CA ARG A 107 -9.88 -13.36 -12.47
C ARG A 107 -9.59 -11.87 -12.58
N ASN A 108 -9.29 -11.20 -11.47
CA ASN A 108 -8.98 -9.77 -11.48
C ASN A 108 -7.70 -9.47 -12.27
N ILE A 109 -6.60 -10.20 -12.02
CA ILE A 109 -5.35 -9.99 -12.75
C ILE A 109 -5.53 -10.24 -14.25
N ASN A 110 -6.16 -11.35 -14.65
CA ASN A 110 -6.40 -11.67 -16.07
C ASN A 110 -7.35 -10.66 -16.74
N GLN A 111 -8.24 -10.01 -15.99
CA GLN A 111 -9.06 -8.91 -16.50
C GLN A 111 -8.24 -7.64 -16.75
N TYR A 112 -7.33 -7.29 -15.85
CA TYR A 112 -6.52 -6.07 -15.95
C TYR A 112 -5.32 -6.23 -16.91
N PHE A 113 -4.79 -7.44 -17.03
CA PHE A 113 -3.60 -7.77 -17.82
C PHE A 113 -3.88 -8.95 -18.78
N PRO A 114 -4.74 -8.77 -19.80
CA PRO A 114 -5.19 -9.85 -20.67
C PRO A 114 -4.07 -10.49 -21.53
N THR A 115 -2.92 -9.83 -21.64
CA THR A 115 -1.73 -10.35 -22.36
C THR A 115 -0.84 -11.21 -21.48
N ILE A 116 -1.08 -11.27 -20.18
CA ILE A 116 -0.33 -12.10 -19.22
C ILE A 116 -1.21 -13.28 -18.85
N THR A 117 -0.72 -14.50 -19.09
CA THR A 117 -1.40 -15.70 -18.59
C THR A 117 -1.03 -15.89 -17.14
N TYR A 118 -1.94 -15.56 -16.22
CA TYR A 118 -1.69 -15.61 -14.79
C TYR A 118 -2.64 -16.59 -14.08
N THR A 119 -2.13 -17.35 -13.12
CA THR A 119 -2.94 -18.16 -12.19
C THR A 119 -2.32 -18.11 -10.82
N ALA A 120 -2.92 -17.35 -9.90
CA ALA A 120 -2.39 -17.18 -8.56
C ALA A 120 -2.28 -18.54 -7.86
N THR A 121 -1.07 -18.88 -7.40
CA THR A 121 -0.81 -20.07 -6.58
C THR A 121 -0.67 -19.70 -5.10
N TRP A 122 -0.41 -18.42 -4.82
CA TRP A 122 -0.21 -17.90 -3.47
C TRP A 122 -0.60 -16.42 -3.40
N ALA A 123 -1.04 -15.99 -2.22
CA ALA A 123 -1.21 -14.58 -1.90
C ALA A 123 -0.87 -14.28 -0.44
N PHE A 124 -0.51 -13.04 -0.16
CA PHE A 124 -0.42 -12.47 1.17
C PHE A 124 -1.32 -11.24 1.24
N VAL A 125 -2.19 -11.17 2.23
CA VAL A 125 -3.12 -10.07 2.44
C VAL A 125 -2.73 -9.36 3.72
N ALA A 126 -2.51 -8.05 3.66
CA ALA A 126 -2.36 -7.19 4.84
C ALA A 126 -3.36 -6.03 4.75
N THR A 127 -4.11 -5.80 5.82
CA THR A 127 -5.14 -4.76 5.88
C THR A 127 -4.95 -3.94 7.15
N TRP A 128 -4.84 -2.63 6.99
CA TRP A 128 -4.95 -1.65 8.06
C TRP A 128 -6.40 -1.20 8.04
N ASP A 129 -7.14 -1.57 9.08
CA ASP A 129 -8.58 -1.38 9.17
C ASP A 129 -8.90 -0.30 10.20
N HIS A 130 -9.43 0.82 9.73
CA HIS A 130 -9.83 1.98 10.53
C HIS A 130 -8.71 2.49 11.45
N VAL A 131 -7.46 2.48 10.97
CA VAL A 131 -6.30 2.86 11.79
C VAL A 131 -6.24 4.37 12.00
N ALA A 132 -6.07 4.78 13.25
CA ALA A 132 -5.88 6.17 13.63
C ALA A 132 -4.45 6.64 13.34
N TYR A 133 -4.24 7.96 13.35
CA TYR A 133 -2.91 8.57 13.25
C TYR A 133 -2.37 8.95 14.64
N TYR A 134 -1.05 9.02 14.75
CA TYR A 134 -0.38 9.43 15.96
C TYR A 134 -0.82 10.80 16.46
N GLY A 135 -1.23 10.85 17.73
CA GLY A 135 -1.74 12.06 18.38
C GLY A 135 -3.16 12.46 17.97
N SER A 136 -3.93 11.57 17.33
CA SER A 136 -5.35 11.80 17.07
C SER A 136 -6.15 12.04 18.35
N THR A 137 -7.00 13.06 18.34
CA THR A 137 -8.01 13.35 19.37
C THR A 137 -9.43 12.99 18.91
N THR A 138 -9.55 12.33 17.75
CA THR A 138 -10.83 12.01 17.08
C THR A 138 -10.94 10.53 16.71
N ASP A 139 -12.13 10.13 16.22
CA ASP A 139 -12.44 8.80 15.72
C ASP A 139 -12.13 8.60 14.23
N LYS A 140 -11.30 9.47 13.64
CA LYS A 140 -10.88 9.34 12.25
C LYS A 140 -9.99 8.13 12.06
N GLY A 141 -10.29 7.33 11.05
CA GLY A 141 -9.55 6.11 10.72
C GLY A 141 -9.37 5.93 9.22
N ASN A 142 -8.23 5.40 8.82
CA ASN A 142 -7.95 5.00 7.45
C ASN A 142 -8.11 3.48 7.30
N THR A 143 -8.76 3.02 6.23
CA THR A 143 -8.83 1.62 5.83
C THR A 143 -8.19 1.40 4.46
N PHE A 144 -7.11 0.63 4.41
CA PHE A 144 -6.37 0.30 3.20
C PHE A 144 -5.76 -1.11 3.27
N GLN A 145 -5.48 -1.70 2.11
CA GLN A 145 -5.04 -3.10 1.99
C GLN A 145 -3.96 -3.24 0.92
N ALA A 146 -2.93 -4.02 1.23
CA ALA A 146 -1.97 -4.54 0.27
C ALA A 146 -2.15 -6.05 0.11
N VAL A 147 -2.14 -6.51 -1.15
CA VAL A 147 -2.11 -7.94 -1.49
C VAL A 147 -0.91 -8.22 -2.38
N LEU A 148 -0.02 -9.07 -1.91
CA LEU A 148 1.06 -9.66 -2.71
C LEU A 148 0.54 -10.97 -3.29
N THR A 149 0.79 -11.25 -4.57
CA THR A 149 0.36 -12.52 -5.17
C THR A 149 1.33 -12.97 -6.24
N THR A 150 1.51 -14.28 -6.37
CA THR A 150 2.40 -14.88 -7.37
C THR A 150 1.84 -16.18 -7.92
N ASP A 151 2.21 -16.49 -9.16
CA ASP A 151 2.07 -17.81 -9.78
C ASP A 151 3.40 -18.60 -9.78
N THR A 152 4.37 -18.15 -8.97
CA THR A 152 5.80 -18.55 -8.89
C THR A 152 6.72 -17.98 -9.98
N LYS A 153 6.17 -17.37 -11.04
CA LYS A 153 6.97 -16.75 -12.12
C LYS A 153 6.71 -15.25 -12.23
N THR A 154 5.44 -14.88 -12.15
CA THR A 154 4.92 -13.52 -12.24
C THR A 154 4.38 -13.13 -10.88
N SER A 155 4.73 -11.93 -10.42
CA SER A 155 4.33 -11.42 -9.11
C SER A 155 3.64 -10.10 -9.30
N PHE A 156 2.54 -9.91 -8.56
CA PHE A 156 1.76 -8.69 -8.57
C PHE A 156 1.60 -8.13 -7.14
N ILE A 157 1.51 -6.80 -7.08
CA ILE A 157 1.00 -6.06 -5.93
C ILE A 157 -0.37 -5.52 -6.30
N ILE A 158 -1.35 -5.69 -5.40
CA ILE A 158 -2.66 -5.03 -5.47
C ILE A 158 -2.79 -4.15 -4.23
N LEU A 159 -3.01 -2.86 -4.43
CA LEU A 159 -3.30 -1.90 -3.37
C LEU A 159 -4.76 -1.49 -3.47
N ASN A 160 -5.49 -1.58 -2.37
CA ASN A 160 -6.89 -1.20 -2.28
C ASN A 160 -7.10 -0.15 -1.19
N TYR A 161 -7.92 0.85 -1.46
CA TYR A 161 -8.19 1.97 -0.58
C TYR A 161 -9.69 2.03 -0.28
N GLY A 162 -10.08 1.72 0.95
CA GLY A 162 -11.48 1.73 1.40
C GLY A 162 -11.91 3.14 1.79
N GLU A 163 -11.36 3.63 2.89
CA GLU A 163 -11.64 4.97 3.41
C GLU A 163 -10.33 5.65 3.83
N ILE A 164 -10.16 6.92 3.46
CA ILE A 164 -8.98 7.72 3.83
C ILE A 164 -9.48 9.08 4.33
N GLN A 165 -9.29 9.34 5.62
CA GLN A 165 -9.80 10.50 6.35
C GLN A 165 -8.68 11.42 6.88
N TRP A 166 -7.44 10.94 6.95
CA TRP A 166 -6.29 11.68 7.46
C TRP A 166 -5.03 11.45 6.59
N THR A 167 -4.12 12.43 6.56
CA THR A 167 -2.87 12.41 5.78
C THR A 167 -1.62 12.27 6.61
N SER A 168 -1.60 12.74 7.86
CA SER A 168 -0.39 12.82 8.68
C SER A 168 -0.69 12.76 10.19
N GLY A 169 0.20 12.15 10.96
CA GLY A 169 0.22 12.25 12.43
C GLY A 169 0.82 13.56 12.94
N THR A 170 0.62 13.83 14.22
CA THR A 170 1.09 15.07 14.88
C THR A 170 2.62 15.20 14.91
N ALA A 171 3.35 14.09 15.05
CA ALA A 171 4.82 14.09 14.97
C ALA A 171 5.33 14.42 13.56
N SER A 172 4.50 14.18 12.54
CA SER A 172 4.73 14.59 11.16
C SER A 172 4.21 16.00 10.84
N GLY A 173 3.77 16.77 11.84
CA GLY A 173 3.25 18.14 11.69
C GLY A 173 1.77 18.23 11.32
N GLY A 174 1.03 17.12 11.42
CA GLY A 174 -0.42 17.09 11.23
C GLY A 174 -1.18 17.71 12.40
N ASP A 175 -2.39 18.17 12.11
CA ASP A 175 -3.32 18.68 13.11
C ASP A 175 -3.99 17.53 13.89
N PRO A 176 -4.08 17.60 15.24
CA PRO A 176 -4.56 16.50 16.07
C PRO A 176 -6.06 16.19 15.91
N ASP A 177 -6.87 17.16 15.46
CA ASP A 177 -8.33 17.00 15.31
C ASP A 177 -8.72 16.54 13.89
N THR A 178 -7.93 16.92 12.88
CA THR A 178 -8.23 16.64 11.47
C THR A 178 -7.34 15.57 10.86
N GLY A 179 -6.12 15.38 11.36
CA GLY A 179 -5.11 14.51 10.79
C GLY A 179 -4.58 15.03 9.45
N LEU A 180 -4.76 16.33 9.16
CA LEU A 180 -4.37 17.00 7.93
C LEU A 180 -3.18 17.94 8.15
N GLY A 181 -2.50 18.29 7.06
CA GLY A 181 -1.31 19.14 7.08
C GLY A 181 -0.02 18.32 7.20
N GLY A 182 1.03 18.94 7.75
CA GLY A 182 2.31 18.27 8.00
C GLY A 182 2.97 17.67 6.77
N THR A 183 3.59 16.50 6.96
CA THR A 183 4.11 15.64 5.90
C THR A 183 3.10 14.53 5.61
N PRO A 184 2.41 14.58 4.46
CA PRO A 184 1.42 13.56 4.10
C PRO A 184 2.04 12.18 3.85
N ALA A 185 1.21 11.16 4.04
CA ALA A 185 1.55 9.77 3.84
C ALA A 185 2.09 9.44 2.43
N HIS A 186 2.84 8.35 2.35
CA HIS A 186 3.46 7.87 1.13
C HIS A 186 2.84 6.55 0.64
N ALA A 187 2.28 6.53 -0.57
CA ALA A 187 1.69 5.37 -1.20
C ALA A 187 2.52 4.99 -2.44
N GLY A 188 3.03 3.76 -2.47
CA GLY A 188 3.96 3.30 -3.49
C GLY A 188 4.76 2.07 -3.08
N PHE A 189 5.94 1.92 -3.68
CA PHE A 189 6.89 0.85 -3.33
C PHE A 189 8.31 1.20 -3.76
N ASN A 190 9.28 0.71 -3.00
CA ASN A 190 10.72 0.93 -3.20
C ASN A 190 11.43 -0.42 -3.33
N SER A 191 12.26 -0.59 -4.35
CA SER A 191 13.04 -1.82 -4.53
C SER A 191 14.24 -1.93 -3.58
N GLY A 192 14.70 -0.82 -3.00
CA GLY A 192 15.92 -0.77 -2.18
C GLY A 192 17.22 -0.76 -2.99
N ASN A 193 17.18 -0.49 -4.31
CA ASN A 193 18.38 -0.36 -5.15
C ASN A 193 18.68 1.08 -5.61
N ASP A 194 18.06 2.06 -4.95
CA ASP A 194 18.17 3.51 -5.19
C ASP A 194 17.63 4.00 -6.54
N LYS A 195 17.11 3.11 -7.38
CA LYS A 195 16.69 3.41 -8.76
C LYS A 195 15.23 3.06 -9.02
N ASP A 196 14.83 1.86 -8.62
CA ASP A 196 13.53 1.31 -8.99
C ASP A 196 12.53 1.54 -7.85
N TYR A 197 11.58 2.44 -8.08
CA TYR A 197 10.50 2.75 -7.16
C TYR A 197 9.27 3.23 -7.95
N TYR A 198 8.13 3.29 -7.27
CA TYR A 198 6.91 3.89 -7.84
C TYR A 198 6.18 4.68 -6.76
N ASN A 199 5.75 5.90 -7.13
CA ASN A 199 4.90 6.74 -6.31
C ASN A 199 3.51 6.79 -6.95
N ILE A 200 2.47 6.50 -6.17
CA ILE A 200 1.11 6.74 -6.63
C ILE A 200 0.89 8.26 -6.78
N PRO A 201 0.26 8.74 -7.87
CA PRO A 201 -0.07 10.15 -8.04
C PRO A 201 -0.79 10.75 -6.82
N GLY A 202 -0.32 11.91 -6.38
CA GLY A 202 -0.81 12.61 -5.19
C GLY A 202 -0.16 12.16 -3.88
N SER A 203 0.65 11.11 -3.89
CA SER A 203 1.39 10.68 -2.71
C SER A 203 2.34 11.77 -2.17
N ARG A 204 2.53 11.83 -0.85
CA ARG A 204 3.29 12.89 -0.13
C ARG A 204 2.75 14.31 -0.32
N THR A 205 1.50 14.43 -0.77
CA THR A 205 0.77 15.70 -0.85
C THR A 205 -0.64 15.51 -0.31
N ASP A 206 -1.35 16.61 0.00
CA ASP A 206 -2.74 16.56 0.45
C ASP A 206 -3.68 15.87 -0.55
N ALA A 207 -3.28 15.79 -1.83
CA ALA A 207 -4.04 15.09 -2.86
C ALA A 207 -4.17 13.58 -2.62
N ILE A 208 -3.36 12.99 -1.73
CA ILE A 208 -3.46 11.56 -1.36
C ILE A 208 -4.83 11.20 -0.77
N LEU A 209 -5.59 12.17 -0.22
CA LEU A 209 -6.98 11.96 0.20
C LEU A 209 -7.88 11.45 -0.94
N ASN A 210 -7.52 11.75 -2.20
CA ASN A 210 -8.28 11.30 -3.37
C ASN A 210 -7.90 9.89 -3.85
N ILE A 211 -6.98 9.19 -3.17
CA ILE A 211 -6.48 7.88 -3.61
C ILE A 211 -7.59 6.83 -3.76
N THR A 212 -8.67 6.94 -2.98
CA THR A 212 -9.90 6.12 -3.05
C THR A 212 -10.66 6.28 -4.38
N LYS A 213 -10.41 7.36 -5.13
CA LYS A 213 -11.08 7.69 -6.41
C LYS A 213 -10.20 7.45 -7.63
N THR A 214 -8.90 7.25 -7.43
CA THR A 214 -7.91 7.06 -8.49
C THR A 214 -7.61 5.59 -8.73
N SER A 215 -7.06 5.23 -9.89
CA SER A 215 -6.75 3.86 -10.27
C SER A 215 -5.89 3.79 -11.54
N ASN A 216 -5.06 2.75 -11.67
CA ASN A 216 -4.43 2.37 -12.94
C ASN A 216 -5.12 1.21 -13.68
N VAL A 217 -6.19 0.64 -13.10
CA VAL A 217 -6.95 -0.50 -13.66
C VAL A 217 -8.44 -0.19 -13.86
N ASN A 218 -8.79 1.11 -13.85
CA ASN A 218 -10.16 1.61 -14.00
C ASN A 218 -11.15 1.04 -12.95
N VAL A 219 -10.66 0.77 -11.74
CA VAL A 219 -11.45 0.40 -10.57
C VAL A 219 -11.10 1.38 -9.46
N PRO A 220 -11.95 2.38 -9.15
CA PRO A 220 -11.64 3.41 -8.16
C PRO A 220 -11.13 2.82 -6.84
N GLY A 221 -10.02 3.35 -6.34
CA GLY A 221 -9.38 2.90 -5.11
C GLY A 221 -8.57 1.62 -5.27
N ARG A 222 -8.37 1.10 -6.49
CA ARG A 222 -7.51 -0.06 -6.75
C ARG A 222 -6.36 0.29 -7.67
N TRP A 223 -5.16 -0.11 -7.24
CA TRP A 223 -3.93 -0.02 -8.01
C TRP A 223 -3.27 -1.40 -8.11
N VAL A 224 -2.83 -1.79 -9.31
CA VAL A 224 -2.25 -3.12 -9.55
C VAL A 224 -0.99 -3.03 -10.38
N PHE A 225 0.07 -3.69 -9.94
CA PHE A 225 1.40 -3.60 -10.55
C PHE A 225 2.01 -4.98 -10.72
N GLN A 226 2.55 -5.27 -11.90
CA GLN A 226 3.45 -6.42 -12.09
C GLN A 226 4.82 -6.03 -11.54
N VAL A 227 5.42 -6.86 -10.68
CA VAL A 227 6.64 -6.50 -9.93
C VAL A 227 7.73 -7.58 -9.91
N ASN A 228 7.55 -8.74 -10.56
CA ASN A 228 8.60 -9.77 -10.63
C ASN A 228 9.80 -9.33 -11.47
N GLU A 229 9.58 -8.52 -12.49
CA GLU A 229 10.59 -7.92 -13.36
C GLU A 229 10.39 -6.40 -13.39
N PHE A 230 11.45 -5.65 -13.70
CA PHE A 230 11.30 -4.20 -13.90
C PHE A 230 10.47 -3.94 -15.16
N LYS A 231 9.17 -3.71 -14.95
CA LYS A 231 8.26 -3.16 -15.95
C LYS A 231 7.45 -2.07 -15.26
N VAL A 232 7.76 -0.82 -15.56
CA VAL A 232 6.88 0.29 -15.20
C VAL A 232 5.58 0.16 -16.01
N THR A 233 4.56 -0.49 -15.44
CA THR A 233 3.20 -0.46 -15.99
C THR A 233 2.44 0.71 -15.35
N GLY A 234 2.43 1.88 -16.01
CA GLY A 234 1.50 2.97 -15.69
C GLY A 234 2.14 4.37 -15.52
N VAL A 235 2.27 5.06 -16.66
CA VAL A 235 2.39 6.50 -16.99
C VAL A 235 3.24 7.43 -16.07
N PRO A 236 4.16 8.25 -16.65
CA PRO A 236 4.84 9.33 -15.94
C PRO A 236 3.85 10.33 -15.36
N THR A 237 4.19 10.87 -14.20
CA THR A 237 3.58 12.05 -13.59
C THR A 237 3.37 13.15 -14.63
N GLU A 238 2.15 13.34 -15.13
CA GLU A 238 1.82 14.60 -15.80
C GLU A 238 1.65 15.66 -14.70
N GLU A 239 2.60 16.60 -14.65
CA GLU A 239 2.37 17.88 -13.99
C GLU A 239 1.13 18.53 -14.60
N PRO A 240 0.23 19.12 -13.80
CA PRO A 240 -0.89 19.87 -14.35
C PRO A 240 -0.35 21.00 -15.25
N PRO A 241 -0.89 21.19 -16.47
CA PRO A 241 -0.45 22.29 -17.30
C PRO A 241 -0.70 23.61 -16.55
N LEU A 242 0.36 24.39 -16.39
CA LEU A 242 0.28 25.76 -15.91
C LEU A 242 -0.78 26.50 -16.76
N PRO A 243 -1.68 27.28 -16.14
CA PRO A 243 -2.62 28.08 -16.90
C PRO A 243 -1.84 28.98 -17.85
N LYS A 244 -2.19 28.94 -19.13
CA LYS A 244 -1.68 29.89 -20.12
C LYS A 244 -2.01 31.29 -19.62
N SER A 245 -0.98 32.10 -19.39
CA SER A 245 -1.14 33.52 -19.14
C SER A 245 -1.61 34.19 -20.44
N ASP A 246 -2.92 34.24 -20.66
CA ASP A 246 -3.51 35.14 -21.63
C ASP A 246 -3.60 36.53 -20.99
N ASP A 247 -2.49 37.26 -21.01
CA ASP A 247 -2.48 38.72 -20.87
C ASP A 247 -1.62 39.31 -22.00
N CYS A 248 -2.21 39.30 -23.19
CA CYS A 248 -1.90 40.27 -24.22
C CYS A 248 -2.85 41.46 -24.04
N TRP A 249 -2.36 42.56 -23.47
CA TRP A 249 -2.97 43.87 -23.65
C TRP A 249 -1.93 44.84 -24.20
N LEU A 250 -2.10 45.15 -25.50
CA LEU A 250 -1.72 46.43 -26.11
C LEU A 250 -2.79 47.47 -25.77
#